data_AF-A0A6N4T8T6-F1
#
_entry.id   AF-A0A6N4T8T6-F1
#
_cell.length_a   1.000
_cell.length_b   1.000
_cell.length_c   1.000
_cell.angle_alpha   90.00
_cell.angle_beta   90.00
_cell.angle_gamma   90.00
#
_symmetry.space_group_name_H-M   'P 1'
#
loop_
_entity.id
_entity.type
_entity.pdbx_description
1 polymer ?
#
loop_
_entity_poly.entity_id
_entity_poly.type
_entity_poly.pdbx_seq_one_letter_code
_entity_poly.pdbx_strand_id
1 'polypeptide(L)'
;MPSVYKFLFFILSFFLALNNACAEIVSFQCGGTQFEVKAKLVRHMGIKDDFYYMFTLYGRTHGKTRNLYTVDGDHLSINCVKDYRGNEQLLFSRDCGGSACVREYGIIDPVSFKFLLRPPAANRENSRLAEKILGVSMPSKRGFSFSFYTGLVEKDID
;
A
#
# COMPACT_ATOMS: atom_id res chain seq x y z
N MET A 1 -31.36 15.51 46.64
CA MET A 1 -29.95 15.07 46.53
C MET A 1 -29.85 14.03 45.40
N PRO A 2 -29.66 14.43 44.13
CA PRO A 2 -29.51 13.49 43.04
C PRO A 2 -28.07 12.95 42.96
N SER A 3 -28.04 11.63 42.96
CA SER A 3 -26.93 10.67 42.79
C SER A 3 -25.75 11.13 41.92
N VAL A 4 -24.64 11.47 42.58
CA VAL A 4 -23.30 11.77 42.01
C VAL A 4 -22.74 10.58 41.21
N TYR A 5 -23.23 9.37 41.49
CA TYR A 5 -22.75 8.12 40.90
C TYR A 5 -23.13 7.93 39.43
N LYS A 6 -24.17 8.62 38.93
CA LYS A 6 -24.56 8.52 37.50
C LYS A 6 -23.62 9.29 36.57
N PHE A 7 -22.93 10.31 37.06
CA PHE A 7 -21.99 11.10 36.26
C PHE A 7 -20.64 10.40 36.08
N LEU A 8 -20.17 9.67 37.11
CA LEU A 8 -18.90 8.94 37.04
C LEU A 8 -18.92 7.76 36.05
N PHE A 9 -20.07 7.11 35.87
CA PHE A 9 -20.19 5.98 34.93
C PHE A 9 -20.16 6.41 33.45
N PHE A 10 -20.54 7.66 33.16
CA PHE A 10 -20.55 8.22 31.80
C PHE A 10 -19.15 8.64 31.34
N ILE A 11 -18.28 9.05 32.27
CA ILE A 11 -16.90 9.45 31.95
C ILE A 11 -16.02 8.20 31.72
N LEU A 12 -16.26 7.11 32.46
CA LEU A 12 -15.46 5.88 32.35
C LEU A 12 -15.66 5.12 31.03
N SER A 13 -16.82 5.26 30.39
CA SER A 13 -17.13 4.62 29.10
C SER A 13 -16.55 5.37 27.89
N PHE A 14 -16.22 6.66 28.03
CA PHE A 14 -15.64 7.45 26.94
C PHE A 14 -14.15 7.16 26.71
N PHE A 15 -13.41 6.73 27.74
CA PHE A 15 -11.98 6.47 27.64
C PHE A 15 -11.61 5.11 27.02
N LEU A 16 -12.54 4.17 26.93
CA LEU A 16 -12.29 2.83 26.37
C LEU A 16 -12.34 2.77 24.83
N ALA A 17 -12.70 3.86 24.14
CA ALA A 17 -12.85 3.88 22.68
C ALA A 17 -11.60 4.30 21.89
N LEU A 18 -10.50 4.69 22.55
CA LEU A 18 -9.39 5.42 21.90
C LEU A 18 -8.16 4.59 21.52
N ASN A 19 -8.15 3.26 21.72
CA ASN A 19 -6.96 2.43 21.44
C ASN A 19 -7.08 1.54 20.19
N ASN A 20 -7.84 1.96 19.18
CA ASN A 20 -7.75 1.34 17.86
C ASN A 20 -6.66 2.05 17.06
N ALA A 21 -5.44 1.49 17.07
CA ALA A 21 -4.44 1.80 16.06
C ALA A 21 -5.06 1.49 14.69
N CYS A 22 -5.55 2.53 14.01
CA CYS A 22 -6.19 2.39 12.71
C CYS A 22 -5.11 2.00 11.70
N ALA A 23 -5.12 0.74 11.27
CA ALA A 23 -4.44 0.36 10.04
C ALA A 23 -5.09 1.15 8.91
N GLU A 24 -4.28 1.90 8.17
CA GLU A 24 -4.77 2.66 7.04
C GLU A 24 -5.04 1.70 5.87
N ILE A 25 -6.28 1.71 5.39
CA ILE A 25 -6.73 0.87 4.28
C ILE A 25 -7.13 1.79 3.14
N VAL A 26 -6.48 1.64 1.99
CA VAL A 26 -6.83 2.39 0.78
C VAL A 26 -7.35 1.43 -0.27
N SER A 27 -8.53 1.75 -0.82
CA SER A 27 -9.20 0.97 -1.86
C SER A 27 -9.17 1.71 -3.19
N PHE A 28 -8.92 1.00 -4.28
CA PHE A 28 -8.94 1.55 -5.64
C PHE A 28 -9.34 0.47 -6.66
N GLN A 29 -9.61 0.88 -7.90
CA GLN A 29 -9.96 -0.04 -8.99
C GLN A 29 -8.87 -0.06 -10.07
N CYS A 30 -8.66 -1.23 -10.68
CA CYS A 30 -7.84 -1.39 -11.88
C CYS A 30 -8.32 -2.59 -12.69
N GLY A 31 -8.52 -2.43 -14.01
CA GLY A 31 -9.02 -3.51 -14.87
C GLY A 31 -10.37 -4.06 -14.43
N GLY A 32 -11.26 -3.20 -13.91
CA GLY A 32 -12.55 -3.60 -13.33
C GLY A 32 -12.46 -4.40 -12.02
N THR A 33 -11.26 -4.55 -11.44
CA THR A 33 -11.01 -5.31 -10.21
C THR A 33 -10.72 -4.36 -9.04
N GLN A 34 -11.28 -4.66 -7.87
CA GLN A 34 -11.02 -3.88 -6.65
C GLN A 34 -9.75 -4.36 -5.97
N PHE A 35 -8.90 -3.41 -5.60
CA PHE A 35 -7.68 -3.64 -4.83
C PHE A 35 -7.73 -2.88 -3.53
N GLU A 36 -7.03 -3.42 -2.53
CA GLU A 36 -6.86 -2.80 -1.22
C GLU A 36 -5.39 -2.85 -0.82
N VAL A 37 -4.88 -1.75 -0.26
CA VAL A 37 -3.57 -1.72 0.39
C VAL A 37 -3.79 -1.50 1.87
N LYS A 38 -3.14 -2.32 2.68
CA LYS A 38 -3.08 -2.13 4.13
C LYS A 38 -1.66 -1.80 4.53
N ALA A 39 -1.49 -0.68 5.21
CA ALA A 39 -0.24 -0.31 5.86
C ALA A 39 -0.36 -0.59 7.36
N LYS A 40 0.65 -1.25 7.92
CA LYS A 40 0.75 -1.51 9.35
C LYS A 40 2.13 -1.11 9.85
N LEU A 41 2.18 -0.30 10.90
CA LEU A 41 3.41 -0.04 11.62
C LEU A 41 3.81 -1.28 12.43
N VAL A 42 5.01 -1.79 12.21
CA VAL A 42 5.56 -2.99 12.85
C VAL A 42 6.84 -2.58 13.59
N ARG A 43 7.03 -3.10 14.79
CA ARG A 43 8.22 -2.84 15.60
C ARG A 43 9.36 -3.78 15.18
N HIS A 44 10.57 -3.26 15.05
CA HIS A 44 11.76 -4.10 14.96
C HIS A 44 11.96 -4.86 16.28
N MET A 45 12.11 -6.18 16.20
CA MET A 45 12.37 -6.99 17.41
C MET A 45 13.77 -6.67 17.94
N GLY A 46 13.86 -6.35 19.23
CA GLY A 46 15.14 -6.12 19.91
C GLY A 46 15.67 -4.69 19.89
N ILE A 47 15.01 -3.76 19.18
CA ILE A 47 15.36 -2.34 19.21
C ILE A 47 14.17 -1.55 19.75
N LYS A 48 14.39 -0.84 20.86
CA LYS A 48 13.36 -0.01 21.47
C LYS A 48 13.13 1.21 20.56
N ASP A 49 11.85 1.51 20.28
CA ASP A 49 11.41 2.68 19.52
C ASP A 49 11.81 2.70 18.03
N ASP A 50 12.13 1.54 17.45
CA ASP A 50 12.37 1.36 16.02
C ASP A 50 11.19 0.64 15.36
N PHE A 51 10.63 1.26 14.32
CA PHE A 51 9.43 0.82 13.62
C PHE A 51 9.62 0.94 12.11
N TYR A 52 8.97 0.03 11.38
CA TYR A 52 8.89 0.06 9.92
C TYR A 52 7.45 -0.18 9.46
N TYR A 53 7.11 0.23 8.23
CA TYR A 53 5.81 -0.08 7.65
C TYR A 53 5.84 -1.42 6.92
N MET A 54 4.82 -2.23 7.18
CA MET A 54 4.50 -3.42 6.42
C MET A 54 3.30 -3.12 5.53
N PHE A 55 3.49 -3.21 4.22
CA PHE A 55 2.43 -3.07 3.23
C PHE A 55 1.91 -4.43 2.81
N THR A 56 0.59 -4.56 2.69
CA THR A 56 -0.03 -5.71 2.05
C THR A 56 -1.02 -5.28 1.00
N LEU A 57 -0.80 -5.73 -0.24
CA LEU A 57 -1.68 -5.56 -1.38
C LEU A 57 -2.61 -6.76 -1.50
N TYR A 58 -3.91 -6.46 -1.55
CA TYR A 58 -4.97 -7.43 -1.74
C TYR A 58 -5.70 -7.16 -3.05
N GLY A 59 -6.10 -8.24 -3.74
CA GLY A 59 -7.05 -8.20 -4.85
C GLY A 59 -8.37 -8.83 -4.42
N ARG A 60 -9.49 -8.23 -4.82
CA ARG A 60 -10.83 -8.73 -4.54
C ARG A 60 -11.55 -9.11 -5.82
N THR A 61 -11.92 -10.38 -5.95
CA THR A 61 -12.71 -10.88 -7.07
C THR A 61 -13.80 -11.81 -6.55
N HIS A 62 -15.03 -11.65 -7.07
CA HIS A 62 -16.18 -12.51 -6.74
C HIS A 62 -16.41 -12.67 -5.23
N GLY A 63 -16.24 -11.58 -4.46
CA GLY A 63 -16.38 -11.57 -3.00
C GLY A 63 -15.20 -12.18 -2.22
N LYS A 64 -14.20 -12.77 -2.88
CA LYS A 64 -12.99 -13.31 -2.23
C LYS A 64 -11.86 -12.29 -2.25
N THR A 65 -11.21 -12.12 -1.11
CA THR A 65 -10.01 -11.30 -0.97
C THR A 65 -8.78 -12.19 -0.96
N ARG A 66 -7.79 -11.88 -1.80
CA ARG A 66 -6.52 -12.61 -1.90
C ARG A 66 -5.37 -11.68 -1.56
N ASN A 67 -4.47 -12.10 -0.67
CA ASN A 67 -3.17 -11.43 -0.51
C ASN A 67 -2.33 -11.69 -1.76
N LEU A 68 -1.92 -10.63 -2.43
CA LEU A 68 -1.11 -10.68 -3.64
C LEU A 68 0.36 -10.43 -3.34
N TYR A 69 0.65 -9.47 -2.45
CA TYR A 69 2.01 -9.05 -2.15
C TYR A 69 2.09 -8.47 -0.73
N THR A 70 3.10 -8.86 0.03
CA THR A 70 3.43 -8.27 1.33
C THR A 70 4.90 -7.87 1.32
N VAL A 71 5.19 -6.66 1.78
CA VAL A 71 6.55 -6.12 1.78
C VAL A 71 6.75 -5.10 2.89
N ASP A 72 7.96 -5.05 3.42
CA ASP A 72 8.45 -3.98 4.26
C ASP A 72 9.01 -2.81 3.41
N GLY A 73 8.87 -1.60 3.91
CA GLY A 73 9.48 -0.41 3.31
C GLY A 73 8.86 0.87 3.82
N ASP A 74 9.34 1.99 3.29
CA ASP A 74 8.85 3.31 3.66
C ASP A 74 7.75 3.82 2.71
N HIS A 75 7.87 3.44 1.44
CA HIS A 75 7.00 3.89 0.38
C HIS A 75 6.54 2.74 -0.51
N LEU A 76 5.25 2.74 -0.81
CA LEU A 76 4.64 1.92 -1.85
C LEU A 76 3.86 2.85 -2.77
N SER A 77 4.19 2.87 -4.06
CA SER A 77 3.37 3.56 -5.08
C SER A 77 2.60 2.51 -5.88
N ILE A 78 1.35 2.83 -6.24
CA ILE A 78 0.48 1.94 -6.99
C ILE A 78 -0.30 2.71 -8.05
N ASN A 79 -0.23 2.21 -9.28
CA ASN A 79 -0.80 2.83 -10.45
C ASN A 79 -1.52 1.80 -11.30
N CYS A 80 -2.73 2.12 -11.76
CA CYS A 80 -3.35 1.39 -12.85
C CYS A 80 -2.87 2.01 -14.17
N VAL A 81 -2.13 1.24 -14.96
CA VAL A 81 -1.52 1.73 -16.21
C VAL A 81 -1.97 0.88 -17.38
N LYS A 82 -2.08 1.46 -18.57
CA LYS A 82 -2.36 0.69 -19.79
C LYS A 82 -1.06 0.20 -20.42
N ASP A 83 -1.02 -1.07 -20.80
CA ASP A 83 0.06 -1.61 -21.64
C ASP A 83 -0.09 -1.14 -23.11
N TYR A 84 0.88 -1.50 -23.96
CA TYR A 84 0.88 -1.17 -25.39
C TYR A 84 -0.30 -1.76 -26.17
N ARG A 85 -1.02 -2.74 -25.60
CA ARG A 85 -2.23 -3.32 -26.18
C ARG A 85 -3.50 -2.67 -25.63
N GLY A 86 -3.37 -1.69 -24.74
CA GLY A 86 -4.47 -1.00 -24.09
C GLY A 86 -5.07 -1.74 -22.89
N ASN A 87 -4.51 -2.87 -22.46
CA ASN A 87 -5.01 -3.56 -21.28
C ASN A 87 -4.52 -2.87 -20.01
N GLU A 88 -5.39 -2.74 -19.02
CA GLU A 88 -5.03 -2.21 -17.72
C GLU A 88 -4.20 -3.23 -16.92
N GLN A 89 -3.10 -2.77 -16.37
CA GLN A 89 -2.15 -3.52 -15.56
C GLN A 89 -1.98 -2.79 -14.23
N LEU A 90 -1.92 -3.55 -13.14
CA LEU A 90 -1.58 -2.99 -11.84
C LEU A 90 -0.07 -2.92 -11.71
N LEU A 91 0.47 -1.71 -11.84
CA LEU A 91 1.87 -1.40 -11.58
C LEU A 91 2.01 -0.94 -10.13
N PHE A 92 2.99 -1.47 -9.41
CA PHE A 92 3.36 -0.94 -8.11
C PHE A 92 4.88 -0.85 -7.98
N SER A 93 5.34 0.02 -7.09
CA SER A 93 6.76 0.15 -6.81
C SER A 93 7.05 0.38 -5.33
N ARG A 94 8.10 -0.26 -4.83
CA ARG A 94 8.67 -0.01 -3.50
C ARG A 94 9.84 0.96 -3.61
N ASP A 95 9.91 1.87 -2.66
CA ASP A 95 11.08 2.73 -2.42
C ASP A 95 11.42 2.69 -0.92
N CYS A 96 12.69 2.49 -0.59
CA CYS A 96 13.16 2.42 0.80
C CYS A 96 13.72 3.77 1.32
N GLY A 97 13.42 4.89 0.65
CA GLY A 97 13.57 6.25 1.17
C GLY A 97 15.01 6.77 1.33
N GLY A 98 16.01 5.89 1.34
CA GLY A 98 17.43 6.22 1.44
C GLY A 98 18.09 6.56 0.10
N SER A 99 19.17 7.33 0.14
CA SER A 99 19.93 7.75 -1.06
C SER A 99 20.55 6.59 -1.87
N ALA A 100 20.65 5.39 -1.28
CA ALA A 100 21.15 4.17 -1.92
C ALA A 100 20.02 3.21 -2.36
N CYS A 101 18.76 3.58 -2.16
CA CYS A 101 17.61 2.77 -2.53
C CYS A 101 17.32 2.90 -4.02
N VAL A 102 17.14 1.77 -4.69
CA VAL A 102 16.62 1.75 -6.06
C VAL A 102 15.15 1.39 -6.02
N ARG A 103 14.38 1.96 -6.94
CA ARG A 103 12.97 1.67 -7.07
C ARG A 103 12.76 0.28 -7.67
N GLU A 104 11.99 -0.52 -6.97
CA GLU A 104 11.67 -1.90 -7.36
C GLU A 104 10.23 -1.98 -7.83
N TYR A 105 10.01 -2.49 -9.04
CA TYR A 105 8.70 -2.51 -9.68
C TYR A 105 8.09 -3.91 -9.69
N GLY A 106 6.78 -3.98 -9.51
CA GLY A 106 5.97 -5.18 -9.74
C GLY A 106 4.77 -4.87 -10.64
N ILE A 107 4.37 -5.84 -11.45
CA ILE A 107 3.24 -5.74 -12.38
C ILE A 107 2.34 -6.96 -12.18
N ILE A 108 1.05 -6.72 -11.97
CA ILE A 108 0.02 -7.74 -11.83
C ILE A 108 -1.04 -7.53 -12.90
N ASP A 109 -1.43 -8.61 -13.58
CA ASP A 109 -2.64 -8.64 -14.38
C ASP A 109 -3.85 -8.61 -13.43
N PRO A 110 -4.70 -7.56 -13.51
CA PRO A 110 -5.76 -7.36 -12.53
C PRO A 110 -6.87 -8.40 -12.60
N VAL A 111 -7.07 -9.04 -13.76
CA VAL A 111 -8.12 -10.04 -13.96
C VAL A 111 -7.69 -11.40 -13.41
N SER A 112 -6.45 -11.81 -13.72
CA SER A 112 -5.95 -13.14 -13.34
C SER A 112 -5.19 -13.18 -12.01
N PHE A 113 -4.87 -12.02 -11.44
CA PHE A 113 -3.97 -11.87 -10.29
C PHE A 113 -2.60 -12.50 -10.47
N LYS A 114 -2.17 -12.70 -11.73
CA LYS A 114 -0.84 -13.22 -12.04
C LYS A 114 0.15 -12.07 -12.06
N PHE A 115 1.31 -12.32 -11.46
CA PHE A 115 2.45 -11.43 -11.63
C PHE A 115 2.99 -11.57 -13.05
N LEU A 116 2.98 -10.47 -13.79
CA LEU A 116 3.75 -10.30 -15.02
C LEU A 116 5.20 -9.95 -14.70
N LEU A 117 5.41 -9.22 -13.60
CA LEU A 117 6.72 -8.91 -13.03
C LEU A 117 6.63 -8.95 -11.50
N ARG A 118 7.44 -9.78 -10.86
CA ARG A 118 7.63 -9.70 -9.40
C ARG A 118 8.76 -8.72 -9.08
N PRO A 119 8.62 -7.87 -8.04
CA PRO A 119 9.75 -7.12 -7.52
C PRO A 119 10.89 -8.07 -7.15
N PRO A 120 12.15 -7.70 -7.40
CA PRO A 120 13.29 -8.49 -6.99
C PRO A 120 13.39 -8.55 -5.47
N ALA A 121 13.95 -9.65 -4.95
CA ALA A 121 14.14 -9.82 -3.50
C ALA A 121 15.29 -8.96 -2.94
N ALA A 122 16.13 -8.37 -3.81
CA ALA A 122 17.26 -7.54 -3.45
C ALA A 122 17.10 -6.17 -4.12
N ASN A 123 17.64 -5.13 -3.46
CA ASN A 123 17.69 -3.72 -3.89
C ASN A 123 18.32 -3.58 -5.28
N ARG A 124 17.54 -3.91 -6.31
CA ARG A 124 17.96 -4.02 -7.70
C ARG A 124 16.92 -3.39 -8.59
N GLU A 125 17.37 -2.44 -9.40
CA GLU A 125 16.51 -1.74 -10.32
C GLU A 125 16.01 -2.72 -11.41
N ASN A 126 14.70 -2.71 -11.66
CA ASN A 126 14.07 -3.49 -12.73
C ASN A 126 13.14 -2.64 -13.61
N SER A 127 13.32 -1.32 -13.60
CA SER A 127 12.58 -0.34 -14.41
C SER A 127 12.50 -0.75 -15.89
N ARG A 128 13.65 -1.05 -16.51
CA ARG A 128 13.72 -1.48 -17.92
C ARG A 128 12.92 -2.75 -18.23
N LEU A 129 12.80 -3.69 -17.28
CA LEU A 129 11.98 -4.88 -17.46
C LEU A 129 10.50 -4.53 -17.39
N ALA A 130 10.11 -3.64 -16.47
CA ALA A 130 8.76 -3.13 -16.38
C ALA A 130 8.35 -2.40 -17.68
N GLU A 131 9.20 -1.53 -18.21
CA GLU A 131 8.97 -0.85 -19.51
C GLU A 131 8.80 -1.84 -20.65
N LYS A 132 9.66 -2.86 -20.70
CA LYS A 132 9.58 -3.89 -21.75
C LYS A 132 8.26 -4.68 -21.69
N ILE A 133 7.76 -4.97 -20.49
CA ILE A 133 6.51 -5.71 -20.30
C ILE A 133 5.31 -4.83 -20.66
N LEU A 134 5.29 -3.58 -20.18
CA LEU A 134 4.20 -2.66 -20.45
C LEU A 134 4.23 -2.12 -21.88
N GLY A 135 5.40 -2.08 -22.53
CA GLY A 135 5.59 -1.46 -23.84
C GLY A 135 5.42 0.06 -23.82
N VAL A 136 5.52 0.69 -22.65
CA VAL A 136 5.48 2.14 -22.43
C VAL A 136 6.56 2.53 -21.41
N SER A 137 7.01 3.78 -21.48
CA SER A 137 7.98 4.33 -20.52
C SER A 137 7.41 4.34 -19.10
N MET A 138 8.25 4.14 -18.09
CA MET A 138 7.77 4.19 -16.71
C MET A 138 7.25 5.60 -16.37
N PRO A 139 6.13 5.70 -15.63
CA PRO A 139 5.71 6.99 -15.09
C PRO A 139 6.80 7.52 -14.16
N SER A 140 7.30 8.73 -14.43
CA SER A 140 8.32 9.36 -13.58
C SER A 140 7.77 9.67 -12.18
N LYS A 141 6.47 10.02 -12.09
CA LYS A 141 5.71 10.28 -10.84
C LYS A 141 4.19 10.12 -10.96
N ARG A 142 3.66 9.54 -12.05
CA ARG A 142 2.20 9.53 -12.28
C ARG A 142 1.47 8.38 -11.58
N GLY A 143 0.79 8.72 -10.49
CA GLY A 143 -0.40 8.07 -9.92
C GLY A 143 -0.37 7.99 -8.39
N PHE A 144 -1.03 7.02 -7.75
CA PHE A 144 -1.12 7.03 -6.28
C PHE A 144 0.23 6.68 -5.67
N SER A 145 0.79 7.63 -4.91
CA SER A 145 1.99 7.42 -4.13
C SER A 145 1.62 7.42 -2.67
N PHE A 146 1.86 6.31 -1.97
CA PHE A 146 1.70 6.28 -0.54
C PHE A 146 3.02 6.70 0.12
N SER A 147 3.01 7.90 0.70
CA SER A 147 4.14 8.48 1.41
C SER A 147 3.77 8.66 2.89
N PHE A 148 4.08 7.65 3.71
CA PHE A 148 3.59 7.61 5.08
C PHE A 148 4.45 8.36 6.10
N TYR A 149 5.58 8.97 5.71
CA TYR A 149 6.33 9.87 6.58
C TYR A 149 5.52 11.11 7.03
N THR A 150 4.39 11.42 6.38
CA THR A 150 3.53 12.57 6.71
C THR A 150 2.09 12.22 7.10
N GLY A 151 1.69 10.94 7.04
CA GLY A 151 0.28 10.53 7.23
C GLY A 151 -0.66 11.04 6.12
N LEU A 152 -0.15 11.29 4.92
CA LEU A 152 -0.92 11.79 3.78
C LEU A 152 -0.95 10.77 2.64
N VAL A 153 -2.15 10.38 2.20
CA VAL A 153 -2.36 9.78 0.88
C VAL A 153 -2.27 10.90 -0.13
N GLU A 154 -1.14 10.99 -0.83
CA GLU A 154 -0.99 11.96 -1.91
C GLU A 154 -1.54 11.32 -3.19
N LYS A 155 -2.74 11.76 -3.57
CA LYS A 155 -3.31 11.46 -4.88
C LYS A 155 -2.83 12.54 -5.83
N ASP A 156 -1.84 12.24 -6.65
CA ASP A 156 -1.49 13.09 -7.78
C ASP A 156 -2.66 13.01 -8.80
N ILE A 157 -3.47 14.08 -8.85
CA ILE A 157 -4.53 14.28 -9.86
C ILE A 157 -3.97 15.27 -10.88
N ASP A 158 -3.70 14.81 -12.09
CA ASP A 158 -3.67 15.63 -13.32
C ASP A 158 -4.31 14.85 -14.47
#